data_AF-A0A6I6N2T6-F1
#
_entry.id   AF-A0A6I6N2T6-F1
#
_cell.length_a   1.000
_cell.length_b   1.000
_cell.length_c   1.000
_cell.angle_alpha   90.00
_cell.angle_beta   90.00
_cell.angle_gamma   90.00
#
_symmetry.space_group_name_H-M   'P 1'
#
loop_
_entity.id
_entity.type
_entity.pdbx_description
1 polymer ?
#
loop_
_entity_poly.entity_id
_entity_poly.type
_entity_poly.pdbx_seq_one_letter_code
_entity_poly.pdbx_strand_id
1 'polypeptide(L)'
;MNPYEAERRTLLTPVLLLLLAERRGHGYDLVRRLVDMGWPEAESAHVYRVLRGLETCGAVTSHWDASDHGPARRVYTLTHQGAMELALWFVRLGELHGILHVFLERYVQLTDAIAPGDDRPPTPLSTDHMRRMRK
;
A
#
# COMPACT_ATOMS: atom_id res chain seq x y z
N MET A 1 -2.32 -17.60 10.66
CA MET A 1 -1.92 -16.33 10.03
C MET A 1 -2.87 -16.08 8.88
N ASN A 2 -3.60 -14.97 8.90
CA ASN A 2 -4.56 -14.65 7.87
C ASN A 2 -3.82 -14.40 6.53
N PRO A 3 -4.12 -15.11 5.43
CA PRO A 3 -3.43 -14.92 4.15
C PRO A 3 -3.53 -13.49 3.63
N TYR A 4 -4.63 -12.78 3.93
CA TYR A 4 -4.83 -11.38 3.54
C TYR A 4 -3.86 -10.42 4.26
N GLU A 5 -3.34 -10.79 5.43
CA GLU A 5 -2.31 -9.99 6.10
C GLU A 5 -0.97 -10.07 5.35
N ALA A 6 -0.63 -11.22 4.74
CA ALA A 6 0.64 -11.38 4.03
C ALA A 6 0.69 -10.51 2.75
N GLU A 7 -0.43 -10.40 2.04
CA GLU A 7 -0.57 -9.52 0.89
C GLU A 7 -0.41 -8.05 1.30
N ARG A 8 -1.12 -7.62 2.36
CA ARG A 8 -0.98 -6.26 2.91
C ARG A 8 0.45 -5.96 3.36
N ARG A 9 1.13 -6.93 3.99
CA ARG A 9 2.53 -6.76 4.42
C ARG A 9 3.46 -6.53 3.23
N THR A 10 3.24 -7.23 2.12
CA THR A 10 4.05 -7.09 0.90
C THR A 10 3.85 -5.73 0.25
N LEU A 11 2.62 -5.20 0.25
CA LEU A 11 2.30 -3.91 -0.33
C LEU A 11 2.74 -2.71 0.52
N LEU A 12 3.21 -2.92 1.75
CA LEU A 12 3.65 -1.81 2.60
C LEU A 12 4.89 -1.08 2.04
N THR A 13 5.81 -1.83 1.41
CA THR A 13 7.03 -1.28 0.81
C THR A 13 6.75 -0.21 -0.26
N PRO A 14 6.01 -0.51 -1.36
CA PRO A 14 5.74 0.49 -2.39
C PRO A 14 4.96 1.70 -1.85
N VAL A 15 4.09 1.48 -0.88
CA VAL A 15 3.27 2.55 -0.28
C VAL A 15 4.15 3.50 0.54
N LEU A 16 5.10 2.99 1.32
CA LEU A 16 6.06 3.83 2.04
C LEU A 16 6.97 4.61 1.10
N LEU A 17 7.43 3.98 0.00
CA LEU A 17 8.21 4.68 -1.02
C LEU A 17 7.41 5.80 -1.68
N LEU A 18 6.12 5.57 -2.00
CA LEU A 18 5.21 6.59 -2.53
C LEU A 18 5.06 7.77 -1.56
N LEU A 19 4.77 7.50 -0.29
CA LEU A 19 4.63 8.55 0.73
C LEU A 19 5.90 9.39 0.89
N LEU A 20 7.07 8.75 0.79
CA LEU A 20 8.36 9.44 0.88
C LEU A 20 8.70 10.21 -0.40
N ALA A 21 8.23 9.77 -1.57
CA ALA A 21 8.32 10.51 -2.82
C ALA A 21 7.48 11.79 -2.78
N GLU A 22 6.27 11.74 -2.21
CA GLU A 22 5.42 12.91 -2.02
C GLU A 22 6.04 13.91 -1.05
N ARG A 23 6.54 13.41 0.09
CA ARG A 23 7.15 14.23 1.13
C ARG A 23 7.97 13.40 2.12
N ARG A 24 9.24 13.80 2.35
CA ARG A 24 10.06 13.32 3.47
C ARG A 24 9.29 13.39 4.78
N GLY A 25 9.52 12.46 5.70
CA GLY A 25 8.73 12.41 6.93
C GLY A 25 9.31 11.54 8.03
N HIS A 26 8.82 11.76 9.24
CA HIS A 26 9.16 10.92 10.37
C HIS A 26 8.30 9.65 10.39
N GLY A 27 8.79 8.58 11.04
CA GLY A 27 8.08 7.30 11.11
C GLY A 27 6.63 7.41 11.61
N TYR A 28 6.35 8.25 12.62
CA TYR A 28 4.98 8.47 13.10
C TYR A 28 4.08 9.18 12.07
N ASP A 29 4.60 10.18 11.36
CA ASP A 29 3.83 10.86 10.30
C ASP A 29 3.55 9.91 9.12
N LEU A 30 4.49 9.02 8.79
CA LEU A 30 4.27 7.98 7.78
C LEU A 30 3.19 6.98 8.21
N VAL A 31 3.19 6.54 9.48
CA VAL A 31 2.11 5.69 10.03
C VAL A 31 0.76 6.40 9.91
N ARG A 32 0.69 7.69 10.28
CA ARG A 32 -0.55 8.46 10.15
C ARG A 32 -1.03 8.57 8.70
N ARG A 33 -0.13 8.90 7.77
CA ARG A 33 -0.44 8.97 6.33
C ARG A 33 -0.87 7.62 5.74
N LEU A 34 -0.32 6.50 6.24
CA LEU A 34 -0.76 5.16 5.85
C LEU A 34 -2.22 4.92 6.26
N VAL A 35 -2.60 5.29 7.48
CA VAL A 35 -3.99 5.17 7.95
C VAL A 35 -4.93 6.00 7.07
N ASP A 36 -4.55 7.24 6.74
CA ASP A 36 -5.33 8.13 5.88
C ASP A 36 -5.55 7.56 4.45
N MET A 37 -4.65 6.69 3.97
CA MET A 37 -4.78 5.97 2.69
C MET A 37 -5.63 4.69 2.77
N GLY A 38 -6.27 4.41 3.91
CA GLY A 38 -7.07 3.21 4.09
C GLY A 38 -6.28 1.99 4.57
N TRP A 39 -5.16 2.22 5.27
CA TRP A 39 -4.37 1.18 5.96
C TRP A 39 -4.57 1.21 7.49
N PRO A 40 -5.80 0.91 8.00
CA PRO A 40 -6.14 1.12 9.41
C PRO A 40 -5.34 0.25 10.39
N GLU A 41 -4.77 -0.87 9.92
CA GLU A 41 -4.01 -1.84 10.72
C GLU A 41 -2.49 -1.71 10.52
N ALA A 42 -1.99 -0.53 10.12
CA ALA A 42 -0.56 -0.31 9.97
C ALA A 42 0.15 -0.36 11.35
N GLU A 43 0.58 -1.56 11.76
CA GLU A 43 1.38 -1.74 12.97
C GLU A 43 2.66 -0.91 12.90
N SER A 44 2.82 0.05 13.81
CA SER A 44 3.99 0.93 13.84
C SER A 44 5.30 0.13 13.87
N ALA A 45 5.37 -0.94 14.65
CA ALA A 45 6.54 -1.82 14.71
C ALA A 45 6.90 -2.42 13.34
N HIS A 46 5.90 -2.80 12.55
CA HIS A 46 6.10 -3.33 11.21
C HIS A 46 6.56 -2.24 10.24
N VAL A 47 5.95 -1.05 10.30
CA VAL A 47 6.38 0.12 9.49
C VAL A 47 7.84 0.46 9.75
N TYR A 48 8.26 0.54 11.01
CA TYR A 48 9.66 0.78 11.33
C TYR A 48 10.57 -0.34 10.83
N ARG A 49 10.17 -1.61 10.91
CA ARG A 49 10.96 -2.72 10.36
C ARG A 49 11.15 -2.59 8.85
N VAL A 50 10.11 -2.23 8.10
CA VAL A 50 10.20 -2.01 6.66
C VAL A 50 11.08 -0.81 6.34
N LEU A 51 10.94 0.31 7.06
CA LEU A 51 11.80 1.49 6.89
C LEU A 51 13.28 1.17 7.13
N ARG A 52 13.60 0.31 8.11
CA ARG A 52 14.97 -0.17 8.34
C ARG A 52 15.48 -1.03 7.19
N GLY A 53 14.63 -1.89 6.63
CA GLY A 53 14.96 -2.68 5.44
C GLY A 53 15.27 -1.79 4.24
N LEU A 54 14.40 -0.81 3.97
CA LEU A 54 14.57 0.18 2.91
C LEU A 54 15.85 1.01 3.08
N GLU A 55 16.20 1.36 4.31
CA GLU A 55 17.44 2.07 4.60
C GLU A 55 18.66 1.20 4.34
N THR A 56 18.59 -0.07 4.74
CA THR A 56 19.66 -1.06 4.56
C THR A 56 19.94 -1.34 3.09
N CYS A 57 18.90 -1.37 2.23
CA CYS A 57 19.07 -1.57 0.79
C CYS A 57 19.40 -0.27 0.02
N GLY A 58 19.45 0.89 0.68
CA GLY A 58 19.78 2.18 0.06
C GLY A 58 18.61 2.87 -0.64
N ALA A 59 17.38 2.36 -0.53
CA ALA A 59 16.18 2.98 -1.09
C ALA A 59 15.76 4.25 -0.35
N VAL A 60 16.08 4.36 0.95
CA VAL A 60 15.86 5.56 1.75
C VAL A 60 17.10 5.90 2.54
N THR A 61 17.28 7.18 2.88
CA THR A 61 18.22 7.63 3.91
C THR A 61 17.46 8.18 5.09
N SER A 62 18.13 8.26 6.23
CA SER A 62 17.55 8.94 7.38
C SER A 62 18.57 9.77 8.16
N HIS A 63 18.06 10.78 8.83
CA HIS A 63 18.82 11.61 9.76
C HIS A 63 18.00 11.88 11.00
N TRP A 64 18.68 12.15 12.11
CA TRP A 64 18.04 12.64 13.31
C TRP A 64 17.83 14.13 13.18
N ASP A 65 16.57 14.54 13.29
CA ASP A 65 16.17 15.93 13.36
C ASP A 65 15.94 16.28 14.83
N ALA A 66 16.84 17.07 15.39
CA ALA A 66 16.73 17.61 16.74
C ALA A 66 15.82 18.84 16.65
N SER A 67 14.52 18.65 16.88
CA SER A 67 13.60 19.78 16.97
C SER A 67 13.94 20.62 18.21
N ASP A 68 13.89 21.94 18.10
CA ASP A 68 14.01 22.85 19.25
C ASP A 68 12.94 22.60 20.33
N HIS A 69 11.83 21.94 19.96
CA HIS A 69 10.70 21.63 20.83
C HIS A 69 10.24 20.17 20.68
N GLY A 70 10.98 19.22 21.27
CA GLY A 70 10.54 17.82 21.38
C GLY A 70 11.66 16.78 21.31
N PRO A 71 11.34 15.49 21.49
CA PRO A 71 12.31 14.41 21.35
C PRO A 71 12.80 14.35 19.89
N ALA A 72 14.09 14.09 19.71
CA ALA A 72 14.70 13.94 18.39
C ALA A 72 13.92 12.92 17.54
N ARG A 73 13.62 13.27 16.29
CA ARG A 73 12.84 12.44 15.39
C ARG A 73 13.67 11.99 14.21
N ARG A 74 13.58 10.71 13.87
CA ARG A 74 14.22 10.18 12.66
C ARG A 74 13.39 10.56 11.43
N VAL A 75 13.96 11.40 10.57
CA VAL A 75 13.38 11.77 9.26
C VAL A 75 13.88 10.81 8.22
N TYR A 76 12.98 10.24 7.43
CA TYR A 76 13.32 9.43 6.25
C TYR A 76 13.15 10.25 4.98
N THR A 77 14.04 10.06 4.02
CA THR A 77 14.03 10.71 2.71
C THR A 77 14.28 9.67 1.63
N LEU A 78 13.54 9.74 0.53
CA LEU A 78 13.72 8.85 -0.62
C LEU A 78 15.06 9.13 -1.32
N THR A 79 15.77 8.08 -1.74
CA THR A 79 16.97 8.21 -2.58
C THR A 79 16.63 8.08 -4.06
N HIS A 80 17.62 8.33 -4.93
CA HIS A 80 17.48 8.03 -6.36
C HIS A 80 17.18 6.54 -6.60
N GLN A 81 17.86 5.65 -5.89
CA GLN A 81 17.59 4.20 -5.97
C GLN A 81 16.18 3.85 -5.50
N GLY A 82 15.71 4.47 -4.42
CA GLY A 82 14.33 4.28 -3.95
C GLY A 82 13.30 4.78 -4.95
N ALA A 83 13.58 5.87 -5.67
CA ALA A 83 12.72 6.35 -6.74
C ALA A 83 12.66 5.38 -7.93
N MET A 84 13.78 4.74 -8.29
CA MET A 84 13.80 3.68 -9.30
C MET A 84 13.00 2.45 -8.84
N GLU A 85 13.17 2.04 -7.57
CA GLU A 85 12.40 0.94 -7.00
C GLU A 85 10.90 1.23 -6.99
N LEU A 86 10.49 2.46 -6.64
CA LEU A 86 9.10 2.92 -6.71
C LEU A 86 8.54 2.81 -8.14
N ALA A 87 9.32 3.18 -9.16
CA ALA A 87 8.89 3.04 -10.56
C ALA A 87 8.68 1.57 -10.97
N LEU A 88 9.55 0.66 -10.53
CA LEU A 88 9.38 -0.78 -10.76
C LEU A 88 8.13 -1.32 -10.06
N TRP A 89 7.87 -0.87 -8.84
CA TRP A 89 6.64 -1.19 -8.12
C TRP A 89 5.40 -0.67 -8.85
N PHE A 90 5.43 0.54 -9.39
CA PHE A 90 4.31 1.07 -10.18
C PHE A 90 3.96 0.16 -11.37
N VAL A 91 4.95 -0.29 -12.13
CA VAL A 91 4.74 -1.22 -13.25
C VAL A 91 4.12 -2.53 -12.75
N ARG A 92 4.70 -3.16 -11.72
CA ARG A 92 4.20 -4.43 -11.15
C ARG A 92 2.78 -4.31 -10.61
N LEU A 93 2.48 -3.23 -9.89
CA LEU A 93 1.15 -2.99 -9.34
C LEU A 93 0.13 -2.70 -10.44
N GLY A 94 0.53 -2.07 -11.54
CA GLY A 94 -0.29 -1.91 -12.74
C GLY A 94 -0.65 -3.26 -13.38
N GLU A 95 0.34 -4.16 -13.54
CA GLU A 95 0.11 -5.52 -14.05
C GLU A 95 -0.85 -6.31 -13.14
N LEU A 96 -0.59 -6.27 -11.82
CA LEU A 96 -1.45 -6.93 -10.83
C LEU A 96 -2.86 -6.34 -10.86
N HIS A 97 -3.00 -5.01 -10.95
CA HIS A 97 -4.28 -4.33 -11.06
C HIS A 97 -5.07 -4.84 -12.27
N GLY A 98 -4.43 -4.99 -13.43
CA GLY A 98 -5.06 -5.56 -14.63
C GLY A 98 -5.58 -6.98 -14.40
N ILE A 99 -4.78 -7.84 -13.77
CA ILE A 99 -5.18 -9.22 -13.45
C ILE A 99 -6.36 -9.23 -12.47
N LEU A 100 -6.29 -8.43 -11.39
CA LEU A 100 -7.35 -8.32 -10.39
C LEU A 100 -8.64 -7.77 -11.01
N HIS A 101 -8.55 -6.78 -11.89
CA HIS A 101 -9.69 -6.24 -12.62
C HIS A 101 -10.40 -7.32 -13.44
N VAL A 102 -9.66 -8.07 -14.27
CA VAL A 102 -10.21 -9.18 -15.06
C VAL A 102 -10.83 -10.26 -14.17
N PHE A 103 -10.16 -10.63 -13.08
CA PHE A 103 -10.68 -11.62 -12.13
C PHE A 103 -12.02 -11.18 -11.53
N LEU A 104 -12.08 -9.95 -11.00
CA LEU A 104 -13.28 -9.42 -10.40
C LEU A 104 -14.41 -9.33 -11.43
N GLU A 105 -14.13 -8.87 -12.66
CA GLU A 105 -15.15 -8.73 -13.71
C GLU A 105 -15.78 -10.08 -14.04
N ARG A 106 -14.94 -11.11 -14.18
CA ARG A 106 -15.40 -12.49 -14.43
C ARG A 106 -16.18 -13.05 -13.25
N TYR A 107 -15.81 -12.71 -12.02
CA TYR A 107 -16.55 -13.13 -10.83
C TYR A 107 -17.95 -12.51 -10.79
N VAL A 108 -18.08 -11.21 -11.08
CA VAL A 108 -19.41 -10.57 -11.16
C VAL A 108 -20.27 -11.23 -12.24
N GLN A 109 -19.74 -11.43 -13.44
CA GLN A 109 -20.45 -12.12 -14.54
C GLN A 109 -20.91 -13.54 -14.14
N LEU A 110 -20.06 -14.29 -13.43
CA LEU A 110 -20.42 -15.61 -12.90
C LEU A 110 -21.59 -15.50 -11.93
N THR A 111 -21.54 -14.54 -11.01
CA THR A 111 -22.61 -14.38 -10.01
C THR A 111 -23.91 -13.85 -10.60
N ASP A 112 -23.88 -13.04 -11.67
CA ASP A 112 -25.07 -12.56 -12.38
C ASP A 112 -25.72 -13.66 -13.24
N ALA A 113 -24.94 -14.67 -13.66
CA ALA A 113 -25.43 -15.83 -14.39
C ALA A 113 -26.12 -16.88 -13.50
N ILE A 114 -25.89 -16.84 -12.17
CA ILE A 114 -26.58 -17.71 -11.20
C ILE A 114 -27.95 -17.09 -10.92
N ALA A 115 -29.04 -17.85 -11.15
CA ALA A 115 -30.42 -17.40 -10.91
C ALA A 115 -30.60 -16.84 -9.48
N PRO A 116 -31.47 -15.85 -9.27
CA PRO A 116 -31.66 -15.26 -7.94
C PRO A 116 -32.14 -16.32 -6.93
N GLY A 117 -31.28 -16.64 -5.97
CA GLY A 117 -31.52 -17.55 -4.86
C GLY A 117 -30.63 -17.20 -3.67
N ASP A 118 -31.05 -17.64 -2.47
CA ASP A 118 -30.55 -17.19 -1.15
C ASP A 118 -29.07 -17.59 -0.86
N ASP A 119 -28.50 -18.51 -1.64
CA ASP A 119 -27.12 -19.03 -1.48
C ASP A 119 -26.05 -18.25 -2.29
N ARG A 120 -26.34 -17.02 -2.73
CA ARG A 120 -25.37 -16.26 -3.53
C ARG A 120 -24.16 -15.89 -2.65
N PRO A 121 -22.92 -16.22 -3.08
CA PRO A 121 -21.74 -15.75 -2.36
C PRO A 121 -21.68 -14.22 -2.38
N PRO A 122 -21.06 -13.60 -1.37
CA PRO A 122 -21.07 -12.15 -1.21
C PRO A 122 -20.56 -11.44 -2.46
N THR A 123 -21.34 -10.47 -2.96
CA THR A 123 -20.94 -9.64 -4.09
C THR A 123 -19.83 -8.69 -3.60
N PRO A 124 -18.59 -8.75 -4.12
CA PRO A 124 -17.46 -8.18 -3.37
C PRO A 124 -17.45 -6.65 -3.35
N LEU A 125 -17.98 -6.02 -4.39
CA LEU A 125 -18.02 -4.57 -4.59
C LEU A 125 -19.19 -4.29 -5.53
N SER A 126 -19.96 -3.21 -5.31
CA SER A 126 -21.05 -2.83 -6.23
C SER A 126 -20.51 -2.74 -7.66
N THR A 127 -21.28 -3.19 -8.66
CA THR A 127 -20.93 -3.13 -10.09
C THR A 127 -20.50 -1.73 -10.55
N ASP A 128 -21.00 -0.69 -9.87
CA ASP A 128 -20.61 0.72 -10.06
C ASP A 128 -19.17 1.01 -9.66
N HIS A 129 -18.65 0.37 -8.61
CA HIS A 129 -17.26 0.51 -8.17
C HIS A 129 -16.31 -0.02 -9.25
N MET A 130 -16.67 -1.14 -9.87
CA MET A 130 -15.87 -1.77 -10.93
C MET A 130 -15.90 -0.96 -12.23
N ARG A 131 -17.06 -0.39 -12.58
CA ARG A 131 -17.21 0.48 -13.76
C ARG A 131 -16.33 1.75 -13.67
N ARG A 132 -16.02 2.22 -12.46
CA ARG A 132 -15.13 3.37 -12.20
C ARG A 132 -13.64 3.03 -12.29
N MET A 133 -13.25 1.76 -12.10
CA MET A 133 -11.86 1.30 -12.23
C MET A 133 -11.41 1.11 -13.69
N ARG A 134 -12.36 1.15 -14.64
CA ARG A 134 -12.12 0.94 -16.08
C ARG A 134 -11.64 2.21 -16.83
N LYS A 135 -11.41 3.32 -16.13
CA LYS A 135 -10.98 4.62 -16.68
C LYS A 135 -9.64 5.02 -16.10
#